data_AF-A0A919WN49-F1
#
_entry.id   AF-A0A919WN49-F1
#
_cell.length_a   1.000
_cell.length_b   1.000
_cell.length_c   1.000
_cell.angle_alpha   90.00
_cell.angle_beta   90.00
_cell.angle_gamma   90.00
#
_symmetry.space_group_name_H-M   'P 1'
#
loop_
_entity.id
_entity.type
_entity.pdbx_description
1 polymer ?
#
loop_
_entity_poly.entity_id
_entity_poly.type
_entity_poly.pdbx_seq_one_letter_code
_entity_poly.pdbx_strand_id
1 'polypeptide(L)'
;MRKSFAFVLTGVVAATLLLSACSSPNNDKQKDTSSKVKNVEINKEGFPIVDENITLSMIAPGTGLAEWKDMPTLQEYAKMTNIDLKYSTPPLSDFQTKLNLAFASGDIADIIYGASSSNLTPGMEVDYGEQGVLIPLEDLIDEYAPNIKKLFEERPDVKKSVTTLDGHIYSLPRVQEGSTSSWYLGPIWYNGQWLKTLGVEDVPKTTDEFYELLKRFKEEDPNGNGEADEIPLTDVKMNTLRPWLLGAFGMKEWEIEEVDGKVRYAPITENYKEYLTFMNKLYQEGLLDPEVFSQSDEQKTAKGQDNRLGVFTSWYSYMLTEESEEDAVDNPMYFPLTSSVSPEPLIPRNPAILRGTFSITSNNAYPEATMRWIDYFYSKEGFEFLNEGPEGYLWEETEDGTKKDLEIPASYKTREDYRGTITPDFGINAPALTGPIEGKEITEFEKFIEKETEEKIEPYAEVPFPLVYLTKEEQKKVNDIKVDLQSYVEQMEAKFVTGVEPLANWDKYVNTIENMQIEEYVNIHQDAYDRWKES
;
A
#
# COMPACT_ATOMS: atom_id res chain seq x y z
N MET A 1 60.13 15.00 -16.78
CA MET A 1 61.09 13.92 -16.46
C MET A 1 60.29 12.62 -16.38
N ARG A 2 60.39 11.69 -17.35
CA ARG A 2 61.32 10.52 -17.36
C ARG A 2 61.48 9.94 -15.95
N LYS A 3 61.30 8.66 -15.63
CA LYS A 3 61.26 7.36 -16.35
C LYS A 3 60.92 6.33 -15.22
N SER A 4 59.99 5.39 -15.41
CA SER A 4 60.25 4.00 -15.83
C SER A 4 60.80 3.05 -14.76
N PHE A 5 60.16 1.86 -14.68
CA PHE A 5 60.69 0.52 -14.35
C PHE A 5 60.94 0.17 -12.87
N ALA A 6 60.86 -1.08 -12.39
CA ALA A 6 60.34 -2.38 -12.85
C ALA A 6 60.97 -3.44 -11.90
N PHE A 7 60.27 -4.58 -11.73
CA PHE A 7 60.82 -5.92 -11.38
C PHE A 7 61.38 -6.15 -9.96
N VAL A 8 61.35 -7.31 -9.29
CA VAL A 8 60.70 -8.66 -9.35
C VAL A 8 61.49 -9.53 -8.33
N LEU A 9 60.94 -10.70 -7.96
CA LEU A 9 61.59 -11.90 -7.38
C LEU A 9 61.67 -12.00 -5.83
N THR A 10 60.83 -12.82 -5.19
CA THR A 10 60.95 -14.27 -4.87
C THR A 10 61.88 -14.57 -3.69
N GLY A 11 61.38 -15.28 -2.67
CA GLY A 11 62.18 -15.82 -1.58
C GLY A 11 61.38 -16.69 -0.61
N VAL A 12 61.07 -17.92 -1.02
CA VAL A 12 60.63 -19.01 -0.14
C VAL A 12 61.79 -19.40 0.79
N VAL A 13 61.55 -19.43 2.10
CA VAL A 13 62.33 -20.27 3.03
C VAL A 13 61.35 -20.95 3.98
N ALA A 14 61.33 -22.28 3.87
CA ALA A 14 60.64 -23.20 4.74
C ALA A 14 61.64 -23.84 5.73
N ALA A 15 61.06 -24.43 6.78
CA ALA A 15 61.63 -25.39 7.73
C ALA A 15 62.37 -24.74 8.93
N THR A 16 62.17 -25.16 10.19
CA THR A 16 61.86 -26.50 10.71
C THR A 16 61.35 -26.44 12.16
N LEU A 17 60.31 -27.24 12.43
CA LEU A 17 60.18 -28.23 13.52
C LEU A 17 60.44 -27.82 14.98
N LEU A 18 59.40 -27.92 15.80
CA LEU A 18 59.43 -28.75 17.01
C LEU A 18 58.13 -29.55 17.11
N LEU A 19 58.24 -30.84 16.81
CA LEU A 19 57.30 -31.90 17.16
C LEU A 19 57.60 -32.34 18.60
N SER A 20 56.59 -32.37 19.45
CA SER A 20 56.49 -33.39 20.50
C SER A 20 55.09 -33.98 20.46
N ALA A 21 55.06 -35.25 20.09
CA ALA A 21 53.88 -36.09 19.99
C ALA A 21 53.56 -36.72 21.36
N CYS A 22 52.27 -36.85 21.66
CA CYS A 22 51.73 -37.98 22.42
C CYS A 22 50.35 -38.34 21.85
N SER A 23 50.15 -39.65 21.76
CA SER A 23 49.16 -40.47 21.07
C SER A 23 47.71 -40.44 21.59
N SER A 24 46.76 -40.61 20.64
CA SER A 24 45.31 -40.92 20.66
C SER A 24 44.85 -42.05 21.64
N PRO A 25 43.52 -42.33 21.87
CA PRO A 25 42.36 -42.12 20.95
C PRO A 25 40.97 -41.74 21.53
N ASN A 26 40.08 -41.33 20.60
CA ASN A 26 38.61 -41.33 20.61
C ASN A 26 37.84 -40.78 21.82
N ASN A 27 37.14 -39.66 21.61
CA ASN A 27 35.75 -39.53 22.03
C ASN A 27 35.04 -38.41 21.24
N ASP A 28 33.82 -38.72 20.82
CA ASP A 28 32.84 -37.84 20.20
C ASP A 28 32.78 -36.47 20.88
N LYS A 29 32.86 -35.41 20.08
CA LYS A 29 32.33 -34.09 20.44
C LYS A 29 31.55 -33.53 19.26
N GLN A 30 30.27 -33.91 19.26
CA GLN A 30 29.16 -33.10 18.78
C GLN A 30 29.37 -31.65 19.26
N LYS A 31 29.41 -30.74 18.30
CA LYS A 31 29.55 -29.30 18.55
C LYS A 31 28.18 -28.81 19.01
N ASP A 32 27.98 -28.83 20.32
CA ASP A 32 26.86 -28.20 21.00
C ASP A 32 27.06 -26.68 20.91
N THR A 33 26.36 -26.06 19.96
CA THR A 33 26.07 -24.62 19.97
C THR A 33 24.60 -24.44 20.25
N SER A 34 24.15 -24.89 21.42
CA SER A 34 22.94 -24.34 22.06
C SER A 34 23.39 -23.25 23.03
N SER A 35 23.41 -22.00 22.57
CA SER A 35 23.23 -20.88 23.48
C SER A 35 21.90 -21.12 24.19
N LYS A 36 21.95 -21.39 25.51
CA LYS A 36 20.76 -21.48 26.35
C LYS A 36 20.00 -20.17 26.27
N VAL A 37 18.98 -20.11 25.40
CA VAL A 37 17.86 -19.20 25.56
C VAL A 37 17.28 -19.54 26.94
N LYS A 38 17.19 -18.55 27.83
CA LYS A 38 16.46 -18.75 29.08
C LYS A 38 15.03 -19.14 28.70
N ASN A 39 14.45 -20.16 29.33
CA ASN A 39 13.02 -20.40 29.22
C ASN A 39 12.30 -19.21 29.87
N VAL A 40 11.96 -18.22 29.07
CA VAL A 40 11.12 -17.09 29.46
C VAL A 40 9.68 -17.60 29.41
N GLU A 41 8.95 -17.45 30.50
CA GLU A 41 7.53 -17.83 30.55
C GLU A 41 6.72 -16.81 29.75
N ILE A 42 5.83 -17.31 28.90
CA ILE A 42 5.02 -16.52 27.98
C ILE A 42 3.58 -16.61 28.46
N ASN A 43 3.06 -15.49 28.93
CA ASN A 43 1.65 -15.38 29.26
C ASN A 43 0.85 -15.50 27.97
N LYS A 44 -0.25 -16.27 27.96
CA LYS A 44 -1.13 -16.44 26.78
C LYS A 44 -2.27 -15.42 26.72
N GLU A 45 -2.55 -14.76 27.83
CA GLU A 45 -3.54 -13.68 27.94
C GLU A 45 -2.97 -12.54 28.79
N GLY A 46 -3.50 -11.33 28.60
CA GLY A 46 -3.14 -10.15 29.38
C GLY A 46 -1.70 -9.65 29.16
N PHE A 47 -1.33 -8.67 29.99
CA PHE A 47 -0.01 -8.04 30.08
C PHE A 47 0.57 -8.21 31.50
N PRO A 48 1.90 -8.33 31.66
CA PRO A 48 2.91 -8.36 30.60
C PRO A 48 2.91 -9.67 29.80
N ILE A 49 3.42 -9.63 28.57
CA ILE A 49 3.48 -10.81 27.69
C ILE A 49 4.52 -11.80 28.21
N VAL A 50 5.64 -11.28 28.73
CA VAL A 50 6.72 -12.06 29.33
C VAL A 50 7.07 -11.55 30.72
N ASP A 51 7.47 -12.46 31.60
CA ASP A 51 7.79 -12.13 33.00
C ASP A 51 9.18 -11.50 33.17
N GLU A 52 10.11 -11.80 32.26
CA GLU A 52 11.44 -11.19 32.19
C GLU A 52 11.55 -10.34 30.92
N ASN A 53 12.12 -9.13 31.01
CA ASN A 53 12.37 -8.31 29.83
C ASN A 53 13.21 -9.05 28.79
N ILE A 54 12.69 -9.11 27.57
CA ILE A 54 13.41 -9.59 26.40
C ILE A 54 13.70 -8.43 25.45
N THR A 55 14.70 -8.60 24.59
CA THR A 55 15.01 -7.65 23.54
C THR A 55 15.02 -8.34 22.19
N LEU A 56 14.25 -7.81 21.24
CA LEU A 56 14.22 -8.24 19.84
C LEU A 56 14.69 -7.10 18.93
N SER A 57 14.90 -7.42 17.66
CA SER A 57 15.27 -6.49 16.59
C SER A 57 14.17 -6.41 15.54
N MET A 58 13.95 -5.21 15.02
CA MET A 58 12.90 -4.95 14.03
C MET A 58 13.46 -4.10 12.89
N ILE A 59 13.19 -4.51 11.65
CA ILE A 59 13.42 -3.68 10.47
C ILE A 59 12.07 -3.20 9.93
N ALA A 60 11.96 -1.89 9.67
CA ALA A 60 10.75 -1.26 9.15
C ALA A 60 11.10 -0.08 8.24
N PRO A 61 10.25 0.33 7.28
CA PRO A 61 10.50 1.53 6.50
C PRO A 61 10.40 2.79 7.38
N GLY A 62 11.41 3.66 7.26
CA GLY A 62 11.46 4.95 7.93
C GLY A 62 10.82 6.05 7.09
N THR A 63 9.71 6.60 7.58
CA THR A 63 8.98 7.76 7.02
C THR A 63 9.13 9.01 7.90
N GLY A 64 9.80 8.85 9.04
CA GLY A 64 9.46 9.54 10.28
C GLY A 64 9.66 11.05 10.32
N LEU A 65 8.78 11.65 11.13
CA LEU A 65 8.95 12.97 11.77
C LEU A 65 9.61 12.86 13.16
N ALA A 66 9.81 11.62 13.65
CA ALA A 66 10.55 11.25 14.86
C ALA A 66 11.20 9.86 14.72
N GLU A 67 12.18 9.57 15.57
CA GLU A 67 12.79 8.24 15.67
C GLU A 67 11.87 7.28 16.43
N TRP A 68 11.70 6.04 15.96
CA TRP A 68 10.75 5.08 16.56
C TRP A 68 11.02 4.75 18.04
N LYS A 69 12.28 4.76 18.47
CA LYS A 69 12.65 4.57 19.88
C LYS A 69 12.13 5.67 20.81
N ASP A 70 11.82 6.84 20.24
CA ASP A 70 11.38 8.03 20.97
C ASP A 70 9.85 8.20 20.88
N MET A 71 9.15 7.33 20.16
CA MET A 71 7.69 7.35 20.01
C MET A 71 6.97 6.88 21.29
N PRO A 72 6.10 7.71 21.89
CA PRO A 72 5.28 7.36 23.06
C PRO A 72 4.57 6.02 22.96
N THR A 73 3.94 5.70 21.83
CA THR A 73 3.22 4.42 21.64
C THR A 73 4.16 3.23 21.85
N LEU A 74 5.34 3.25 21.23
CA LEU A 74 6.31 2.16 21.33
C LEU A 74 6.98 2.08 22.70
N GLN A 75 7.23 3.21 23.35
CA GLN A 75 7.78 3.25 24.71
C GLN A 75 6.80 2.70 25.74
N GLU A 76 5.51 3.06 25.63
CA GLU A 76 4.48 2.56 26.53
C GLU A 76 4.23 1.08 26.28
N TYR A 77 4.20 0.66 25.01
CA TYR A 77 4.01 -0.73 24.66
C TYR A 77 5.14 -1.64 25.15
N ALA A 78 6.39 -1.16 25.12
CA ALA A 78 7.51 -1.88 25.71
C ALA A 78 7.34 -2.11 27.23
N LYS A 79 6.81 -1.11 27.97
CA LYS A 79 6.50 -1.25 29.41
C LYS A 79 5.33 -2.20 29.67
N MET A 80 4.29 -2.14 28.84
CA MET A 80 3.14 -3.03 28.94
C MET A 80 3.54 -4.49 28.71
N THR A 81 4.42 -4.74 27.74
CA THR A 81 4.71 -6.09 27.25
C THR A 81 5.92 -6.76 27.89
N ASN A 82 6.83 -5.98 28.47
CA ASN A 82 8.22 -6.38 28.79
C ASN A 82 9.04 -6.79 27.55
N ILE A 83 8.71 -6.26 26.37
CA ILE A 83 9.44 -6.52 25.12
C ILE A 83 10.06 -5.21 24.63
N ASP A 84 11.38 -5.12 24.71
CA ASP A 84 12.16 -4.02 24.15
C ASP A 84 12.54 -4.32 22.69
N LEU A 85 12.46 -3.32 21.81
CA LEU A 85 12.82 -3.46 20.39
C LEU A 85 14.01 -2.58 20.01
N LYS A 86 14.94 -3.14 19.24
CA LYS A 86 15.98 -2.41 18.53
C LYS A 86 15.53 -2.17 17.09
N TYR A 87 15.22 -0.91 16.79
CA TYR A 87 14.69 -0.50 15.49
C TYR A 87 15.81 -0.24 14.47
N SER A 88 15.60 -0.72 13.25
CA SER A 88 16.33 -0.31 12.05
C SER A 88 15.32 0.25 11.05
N THR A 89 15.28 1.58 10.93
CA THR A 89 14.30 2.31 10.11
C THR A 89 14.99 3.09 8.98
N PRO A 90 15.58 2.41 7.97
CA PRO A 90 16.17 3.12 6.84
C PRO A 90 15.07 3.91 6.09
N PRO A 91 15.41 5.04 5.43
CA PRO A 91 14.45 5.81 4.65
C PRO A 91 13.65 4.92 3.69
N LEU A 92 12.36 5.21 3.49
CA LEU A 92 11.47 4.42 2.63
C LEU A 92 12.07 4.14 1.24
N SER A 93 12.76 5.11 0.63
CA SER A 93 13.44 4.97 -0.67
C SER A 93 14.55 3.91 -0.68
N ASP A 94 15.17 3.66 0.46
CA ASP A 94 16.32 2.77 0.62
C ASP A 94 15.92 1.42 1.22
N PHE A 95 14.70 1.32 1.78
CA PHE A 95 14.23 0.18 2.56
C PHE A 95 14.31 -1.14 1.77
N GLN A 96 13.84 -1.19 0.52
CA GLN A 96 13.96 -2.41 -0.33
C GLN A 96 15.39 -2.91 -0.42
N THR A 97 16.33 -2.00 -0.68
CA THR A 97 17.75 -2.35 -0.87
C THR A 97 18.32 -2.92 0.43
N LYS A 98 17.98 -2.30 1.57
CA LYS A 98 18.41 -2.78 2.89
C LYS A 98 17.80 -4.13 3.25
N LEU A 99 16.52 -4.32 2.98
CA LEU A 99 15.82 -5.58 3.21
C LEU A 99 16.44 -6.71 2.37
N ASN A 100 16.68 -6.48 1.08
CA ASN A 100 17.33 -7.46 0.19
C ASN A 100 18.74 -7.83 0.66
N LEU A 101 19.52 -6.85 1.16
CA LEU A 101 20.85 -7.10 1.73
C LEU A 101 20.77 -7.95 3.00
N ALA A 102 19.78 -7.71 3.86
CA ALA A 102 19.57 -8.47 5.09
C ALA A 102 19.20 -9.93 4.79
N PHE A 103 18.31 -10.17 3.82
CA PHE A 103 18.01 -11.52 3.35
C PHE A 103 19.26 -12.23 2.77
N ALA A 104 20.04 -11.54 1.93
CA ALA A 104 21.22 -12.12 1.30
C ALA A 104 22.36 -12.43 2.29
N SER A 105 22.49 -11.65 3.37
CA SER A 105 23.52 -11.86 4.39
C SER A 105 23.14 -12.90 5.45
N GLY A 106 21.84 -13.16 5.63
CA GLY A 106 21.29 -13.91 6.77
C GLY A 106 21.28 -13.13 8.08
N ASP A 107 21.80 -11.89 8.08
CA ASP A 107 21.76 -10.95 9.21
C ASP A 107 20.46 -10.15 9.15
N ILE A 108 19.34 -10.87 9.21
CA ILE A 108 18.00 -10.30 9.20
C ILE A 108 17.50 -10.08 10.63
N ALA A 109 16.74 -9.01 10.83
CA ALA A 109 16.11 -8.71 12.11
C ALA A 109 15.14 -9.82 12.51
N ASP A 110 14.80 -9.90 13.80
CA ASP A 110 13.82 -10.85 14.33
C ASP A 110 12.42 -10.64 13.74
N ILE A 111 12.10 -9.39 13.40
CA ILE A 111 10.82 -8.93 12.87
C ILE A 111 11.02 -8.07 11.63
N ILE A 112 10.24 -8.33 10.58
CA ILE A 112 10.02 -7.42 9.45
C ILE A 112 8.65 -6.78 9.66
N TYR A 113 8.59 -5.45 9.73
CA TYR A 113 7.37 -4.71 10.07
C TYR A 113 7.08 -3.63 9.02
N GLY A 114 5.82 -3.51 8.60
CA GLY A 114 5.35 -2.45 7.71
C GLY A 114 5.91 -2.49 6.28
N ALA A 115 6.53 -3.61 5.86
CA ALA A 115 7.17 -3.71 4.54
C ALA A 115 6.16 -3.63 3.38
N SER A 116 4.96 -4.19 3.58
CA SER A 116 3.91 -4.35 2.56
C SER A 116 4.36 -5.18 1.34
N SER A 117 3.42 -5.51 0.45
CA SER A 117 3.70 -6.23 -0.79
C SER A 117 4.65 -5.49 -1.75
N SER A 118 4.86 -4.19 -1.55
CA SER A 118 5.83 -3.39 -2.31
C SER A 118 7.28 -3.71 -1.93
N ASN A 119 7.53 -4.22 -0.72
CA ASN A 119 8.89 -4.55 -0.27
C ASN A 119 9.11 -6.00 0.14
N LEU A 120 8.15 -6.58 0.85
CA LEU A 120 8.06 -8.01 1.06
C LEU A 120 7.04 -8.56 0.07
N THR A 121 7.50 -8.78 -1.16
CA THR A 121 6.61 -9.20 -2.26
C THR A 121 6.05 -10.62 -2.01
N PRO A 122 4.90 -10.98 -2.60
CA PRO A 122 4.37 -12.35 -2.51
C PRO A 122 5.37 -13.42 -2.97
N GLY A 123 6.19 -13.12 -3.99
CA GLY A 123 7.25 -14.00 -4.45
C GLY A 123 8.39 -14.16 -3.44
N MET A 124 8.70 -13.11 -2.66
CA MET A 124 9.66 -13.17 -1.55
C MET A 124 9.10 -13.96 -0.37
N GLU A 125 7.80 -13.82 -0.06
CA GLU A 125 7.15 -14.65 0.97
C GLU A 125 7.29 -16.14 0.63
N VAL A 126 6.99 -16.53 -0.60
CA VAL A 126 7.16 -17.91 -1.09
C VAL A 126 8.63 -18.34 -1.04
N ASP A 127 9.55 -17.52 -1.57
CA ASP A 127 10.96 -17.92 -1.66
C ASP A 127 11.64 -18.05 -0.30
N TYR A 128 11.48 -17.06 0.57
CA TYR A 128 12.11 -17.06 1.89
C TYR A 128 11.34 -17.93 2.91
N GLY A 129 10.06 -18.18 2.70
CA GLY A 129 9.28 -19.17 3.44
C GLY A 129 9.77 -20.59 3.19
N GLU A 130 9.92 -21.00 1.92
CA GLU A 130 10.47 -22.33 1.57
C GLU A 130 11.92 -22.53 2.03
N GLN A 131 12.72 -21.45 2.07
CA GLN A 131 14.08 -21.48 2.60
C GLN A 131 14.14 -21.55 4.13
N GLY A 132 13.00 -21.36 4.81
CA GLY A 132 12.88 -21.34 6.26
C GLY A 132 13.45 -20.08 6.93
N VAL A 133 13.65 -19.00 6.16
CA VAL A 133 14.08 -17.70 6.69
C VAL A 133 12.89 -16.96 7.30
N LEU A 134 11.72 -17.04 6.67
CA LEU A 134 10.44 -16.66 7.27
C LEU A 134 9.82 -17.91 7.87
N ILE A 135 9.37 -17.84 9.13
CA ILE A 135 8.74 -19.00 9.78
C ILE A 135 7.23 -19.04 9.48
N PRO A 136 6.62 -20.23 9.36
CA PRO A 136 5.16 -20.35 9.31
C PRO A 136 4.50 -19.78 10.57
N LEU A 137 3.40 -19.06 10.40
CA LEU A 137 2.73 -18.33 11.48
C LEU A 137 1.44 -19.02 11.96
N GLU A 138 0.86 -19.94 11.21
CA GLU A 138 -0.47 -20.49 11.50
C GLU A 138 -0.58 -21.20 12.85
N ASP A 139 0.45 -21.97 13.26
CA ASP A 139 0.47 -22.62 14.58
C ASP A 139 0.60 -21.60 15.72
N LEU A 140 1.41 -20.54 15.52
CA LEU A 140 1.55 -19.44 16.47
C LEU A 140 0.23 -18.66 16.61
N ILE A 141 -0.46 -18.44 15.49
CA ILE A 141 -1.77 -17.77 15.47
C ILE A 141 -2.78 -18.58 16.26
N ASP A 142 -2.82 -19.89 16.02
CA ASP A 142 -3.78 -20.79 16.67
C ASP A 142 -3.63 -20.88 18.19
N GLU A 143 -2.39 -20.77 18.69
CA GLU A 143 -2.07 -20.92 20.11
C GLU A 143 -1.93 -19.59 20.88
N TYR A 144 -1.52 -18.51 20.20
CA TYR A 144 -1.15 -17.25 20.85
C TYR A 144 -1.89 -16.02 20.30
N ALA A 145 -2.58 -16.07 19.16
CA ALA A 145 -3.17 -14.86 18.56
C ALA A 145 -4.71 -14.90 18.50
N PRO A 146 -5.42 -14.75 19.62
CA PRO A 146 -6.89 -14.84 19.64
C PRO A 146 -7.57 -13.79 18.75
N ASN A 147 -7.02 -12.59 18.60
CA ASN A 147 -7.64 -11.55 17.77
C ASN A 147 -7.44 -11.83 16.27
N ILE A 148 -6.23 -12.21 15.86
CA ILE A 148 -5.94 -12.61 14.47
C ILE A 148 -6.73 -13.88 14.10
N LYS A 149 -6.79 -14.85 15.00
CA LYS A 149 -7.58 -16.06 14.81
C LYS A 149 -9.07 -15.75 14.60
N LYS A 150 -9.64 -14.88 15.46
CA LYS A 150 -11.01 -14.40 15.31
C LYS A 150 -11.22 -13.70 13.96
N LEU A 151 -10.31 -12.81 13.56
CA LEU A 151 -10.35 -12.16 12.25
C LEU A 151 -10.41 -13.19 11.12
N PHE A 152 -9.59 -14.24 11.15
CA PHE A 152 -9.60 -15.28 10.12
C PHE A 152 -10.86 -16.17 10.13
N GLU A 153 -11.48 -16.36 11.29
CA GLU A 153 -12.77 -17.07 11.41
C GLU A 153 -13.92 -16.23 10.84
N GLU A 154 -13.92 -14.92 11.09
CA GLU A 154 -14.94 -13.99 10.59
C GLU A 154 -14.73 -13.60 9.12
N ARG A 155 -13.46 -13.58 8.67
CA ARG A 155 -13.00 -13.19 7.33
C ARG A 155 -12.09 -14.27 6.72
N PRO A 156 -12.66 -15.42 6.28
CA PRO A 156 -11.87 -16.48 5.67
C PRO A 156 -11.18 -16.05 4.36
N ASP A 157 -11.71 -15.03 3.69
CA ASP A 157 -11.09 -14.37 2.53
C ASP A 157 -9.74 -13.75 2.86
N VAL A 158 -9.60 -13.15 4.06
CA VAL A 158 -8.33 -12.60 4.55
C VAL A 158 -7.32 -13.73 4.74
N LYS A 159 -7.69 -14.79 5.47
CA LYS A 159 -6.80 -15.96 5.68
C LYS A 159 -6.32 -16.54 4.36
N LYS A 160 -7.25 -16.73 3.43
CA LYS A 160 -6.97 -17.24 2.08
C LYS A 160 -5.99 -16.35 1.31
N SER A 161 -6.11 -15.03 1.42
CA SER A 161 -5.23 -14.08 0.70
C SER A 161 -3.77 -14.07 1.16
N VAL A 162 -3.48 -14.54 2.38
CA VAL A 162 -2.14 -14.59 2.98
C VAL A 162 -1.59 -16.01 3.16
N THR A 163 -2.34 -17.02 2.75
CA THR A 163 -1.88 -18.41 2.75
C THR A 163 -1.19 -18.69 1.42
N THR A 164 0.09 -19.06 1.47
CA THR A 164 0.84 -19.33 0.24
C THR A 164 0.52 -20.71 -0.35
N LEU A 165 1.08 -21.02 -1.52
CA LEU A 165 0.77 -22.24 -2.28
C LEU A 165 1.13 -23.54 -1.55
N ASP A 166 2.03 -23.48 -0.56
CA ASP A 166 2.41 -24.62 0.27
C ASP A 166 1.51 -24.80 1.51
N GLY A 167 0.55 -23.89 1.73
CA GLY A 167 -0.38 -23.91 2.85
C GLY A 167 0.07 -23.13 4.09
N HIS A 168 1.25 -22.51 4.07
CA HIS A 168 1.76 -21.72 5.19
C HIS A 168 1.41 -20.23 5.09
N ILE A 169 1.33 -19.57 6.25
CA ILE A 169 1.22 -18.10 6.33
C ILE A 169 2.58 -17.56 6.76
N TYR A 170 3.26 -16.80 5.90
CA TYR A 170 4.59 -16.23 6.20
C TYR A 170 4.57 -14.74 6.53
N SER A 171 3.47 -14.05 6.24
CA SER A 171 3.25 -12.66 6.64
C SER A 171 1.80 -12.45 7.05
N LEU A 172 1.59 -11.64 8.08
CA LEU A 172 0.27 -11.11 8.39
C LEU A 172 -0.10 -9.95 7.45
N PRO A 173 -1.40 -9.67 7.24
CA PRO A 173 -1.87 -8.53 6.48
C PRO A 173 -2.27 -7.36 7.38
N ARG A 174 -2.28 -6.13 6.87
CA ARG A 174 -3.19 -5.09 7.42
C ARG A 174 -4.57 -5.33 6.81
N VAL A 175 -5.60 -5.34 7.65
CA VAL A 175 -7.00 -5.42 7.20
C VAL A 175 -7.68 -4.10 7.51
N GLN A 176 -8.39 -3.56 6.54
CA GLN A 176 -9.07 -2.28 6.67
C GLN A 176 -10.58 -2.49 6.87
N GLU A 177 -11.14 -1.77 7.83
CA GLU A 177 -12.58 -1.61 8.01
C GLU A 177 -12.93 -0.12 8.08
N GLY A 178 -14.19 0.20 7.80
CA GLY A 178 -14.71 1.57 7.75
C GLY A 178 -15.06 2.04 6.34
N SER A 179 -15.62 3.24 6.25
CA SER A 179 -16.15 3.80 4.99
C SER A 179 -15.11 3.99 3.90
N THR A 180 -13.85 4.21 4.25
CA THR A 180 -12.78 4.39 3.26
C THR A 180 -12.11 3.07 2.84
N SER A 181 -12.48 1.94 3.46
CA SER A 181 -11.81 0.64 3.22
C SER A 181 -11.98 0.11 1.80
N SER A 182 -13.05 0.52 1.10
CA SER A 182 -13.33 0.15 -0.29
C SER A 182 -12.63 1.05 -1.31
N TRP A 183 -12.07 2.19 -0.89
CA TRP A 183 -11.41 3.14 -1.77
C TRP A 183 -10.13 2.53 -2.33
N TYR A 184 -10.07 2.41 -3.66
CA TYR A 184 -8.94 1.76 -4.35
C TYR A 184 -7.64 2.56 -4.26
N LEU A 185 -7.61 3.79 -4.78
CA LEU A 185 -6.47 4.71 -4.74
C LEU A 185 -6.87 6.12 -4.24
N GLY A 186 -8.00 6.20 -3.54
CA GLY A 186 -8.66 7.43 -3.11
C GLY A 186 -9.71 7.95 -4.13
N PRO A 187 -10.61 8.84 -3.70
CA PRO A 187 -11.68 9.38 -4.53
C PRO A 187 -11.28 10.53 -5.45
N ILE A 188 -12.19 10.83 -6.37
CA ILE A 188 -12.20 12.05 -7.20
C ILE A 188 -13.26 12.99 -6.62
N TRP A 189 -12.96 14.28 -6.61
CA TRP A 189 -13.81 15.34 -6.08
C TRP A 189 -14.17 16.34 -7.17
N TYR A 190 -15.38 16.88 -7.10
CA TYR A 190 -15.75 18.11 -7.81
C TYR A 190 -15.58 19.31 -6.89
N ASN A 191 -15.12 20.43 -7.46
CA ASN A 191 -15.08 21.72 -6.78
C ASN A 191 -16.53 22.23 -6.58
N GLY A 192 -17.01 22.16 -5.34
CA GLY A 192 -18.37 22.52 -4.96
C GLY A 192 -18.71 23.98 -5.23
N GLN A 193 -17.75 24.88 -5.01
CA GLN A 193 -17.93 26.29 -5.28
C GLN A 193 -18.11 26.55 -6.78
N TRP A 194 -17.37 25.86 -7.65
CA TRP A 194 -17.54 25.96 -9.10
C TRP A 194 -18.90 25.43 -9.55
N LEU A 195 -19.32 24.27 -9.03
CA LEU A 195 -20.65 23.72 -9.32
C LEU A 195 -21.75 24.73 -8.96
N LYS A 196 -21.66 25.35 -7.79
CA LYS A 196 -22.61 26.36 -7.31
C LYS A 196 -22.60 27.63 -8.16
N THR A 197 -21.44 28.15 -8.55
CA THR A 197 -21.31 29.32 -9.44
C THR A 197 -22.02 29.05 -10.77
N LEU A 198 -21.88 27.83 -11.31
CA LEU A 198 -22.45 27.42 -12.59
C LEU A 198 -23.90 26.91 -12.49
N GLY A 199 -24.48 26.85 -11.29
CA GLY A 199 -25.84 26.34 -11.05
C GLY A 199 -26.00 24.86 -11.40
N VAL A 200 -24.96 24.05 -11.16
CA VAL A 200 -24.98 22.60 -11.34
C VAL A 200 -25.40 21.94 -10.04
N GLU A 201 -26.60 21.36 -10.02
CA GLU A 201 -27.16 20.71 -8.82
C GLU A 201 -26.81 19.21 -8.74
N ASP A 202 -26.67 18.54 -9.90
CA ASP A 202 -26.36 17.12 -10.00
C ASP A 202 -25.00 16.90 -10.67
N VAL A 203 -24.19 16.00 -10.12
CA VAL A 203 -22.93 15.57 -10.75
C VAL A 203 -23.19 14.62 -11.94
N PRO A 204 -22.32 14.62 -12.96
CA PRO A 204 -22.44 13.76 -14.13
C PRO A 204 -22.56 12.26 -13.80
N LYS A 205 -23.34 11.53 -14.61
CA LYS A 205 -23.49 10.06 -14.55
C LYS A 205 -23.04 9.36 -15.83
N THR A 206 -22.78 10.13 -16.89
CA THR A 206 -22.28 9.62 -18.17
C THR A 206 -21.01 10.36 -18.61
N THR A 207 -20.20 9.73 -19.46
CA THR A 207 -19.02 10.39 -20.07
C THR A 207 -19.39 11.64 -20.87
N ASP A 208 -20.58 11.69 -21.47
CA ASP A 208 -21.05 12.85 -22.24
C ASP A 208 -21.42 14.03 -21.33
N GLU A 209 -22.17 13.78 -20.25
CA GLU A 209 -22.48 14.80 -19.23
C GLU A 209 -21.20 15.32 -18.56
N PHE A 210 -20.24 14.43 -18.30
CA PHE A 210 -18.96 14.79 -17.72
C PHE A 210 -18.17 15.68 -18.68
N TYR A 211 -18.09 15.32 -19.96
CA TYR A 211 -17.48 16.16 -20.98
C TYR A 211 -18.11 17.56 -21.06
N GLU A 212 -19.44 17.67 -21.05
CA GLU A 212 -20.11 18.97 -21.08
C GLU A 212 -19.83 19.78 -19.81
N LEU A 213 -19.83 19.16 -18.61
CA LEU A 213 -19.47 19.86 -17.38
C LEU A 213 -18.03 20.39 -17.43
N LEU A 214 -17.07 19.57 -17.87
CA LEU A 214 -15.67 20.01 -18.00
C LEU A 214 -15.52 21.20 -18.96
N LYS A 215 -16.31 21.23 -20.04
CA LYS A 215 -16.34 22.40 -20.93
C LYS A 215 -16.86 23.64 -20.24
N ARG A 216 -17.92 23.53 -19.44
CA ARG A 216 -18.44 24.67 -18.67
C ARG A 216 -17.40 25.17 -17.67
N PHE A 217 -16.70 24.28 -16.98
CA PHE A 217 -15.58 24.67 -16.11
C PHE A 217 -14.49 25.44 -16.83
N LYS A 218 -14.21 25.11 -18.09
CA LYS A 218 -13.23 25.81 -18.91
C LYS A 218 -13.70 27.17 -19.44
N GLU A 219 -14.98 27.29 -19.78
CA GLU A 219 -15.48 28.38 -20.62
C GLU A 219 -16.28 29.43 -19.84
N GLU A 220 -16.77 29.12 -18.64
CA GLU A 220 -17.73 29.95 -17.90
C GLU A 220 -17.15 30.67 -16.67
N ASP A 221 -15.82 30.73 -16.49
CA ASP A 221 -15.13 31.46 -15.40
C ASP A 221 -15.69 31.15 -13.99
N PRO A 222 -15.78 29.85 -13.59
CA PRO A 222 -16.38 29.47 -12.32
C PRO A 222 -15.62 29.98 -11.09
N ASN A 223 -14.32 30.32 -11.23
CA ASN A 223 -13.54 30.93 -10.15
C ASN A 223 -13.73 32.45 -10.05
N GLY A 224 -14.29 33.09 -11.09
CA GLY A 224 -14.73 34.49 -11.09
C GLY A 224 -13.59 35.52 -11.17
N ASN A 225 -12.41 35.13 -11.63
CA ASN A 225 -11.25 36.02 -11.73
C ASN A 225 -11.18 36.75 -13.09
N GLY A 226 -11.99 36.35 -14.07
CA GLY A 226 -12.03 36.95 -15.41
C GLY A 226 -10.88 36.53 -16.35
N GLU A 227 -10.09 35.54 -15.96
CA GLU A 227 -9.02 34.91 -16.73
C GLU A 227 -9.43 33.47 -17.08
N ALA A 228 -9.03 32.96 -18.24
CA ALA A 228 -9.28 31.56 -18.61
C ALA A 228 -8.15 30.68 -18.07
N ASP A 229 -8.08 30.53 -16.74
CA ASP A 229 -6.99 29.85 -16.04
C ASP A 229 -7.42 28.53 -15.35
N GLU A 230 -8.70 28.18 -15.47
CA GLU A 230 -9.30 26.95 -14.97
C GLU A 230 -8.70 25.70 -15.61
N ILE A 231 -8.50 24.69 -14.77
CA ILE A 231 -8.09 23.34 -15.13
C ILE A 231 -9.28 22.41 -14.80
N PRO A 232 -10.07 22.02 -15.82
CA PRO A 232 -11.30 21.26 -15.57
C PRO A 232 -11.05 19.89 -14.94
N LEU A 233 -10.03 19.15 -15.39
CA LEU A 233 -9.70 17.81 -14.89
C LEU A 233 -8.18 17.65 -14.73
N THR A 234 -7.74 17.20 -13.56
CA THR A 234 -6.31 16.97 -13.29
C THR A 234 -6.06 15.72 -12.43
N ASP A 235 -4.84 15.22 -12.52
CA ASP A 235 -4.27 14.17 -11.67
C ASP A 235 -2.74 14.19 -11.72
N VAL A 236 -2.07 13.41 -10.88
CA VAL A 236 -0.63 13.16 -10.96
C VAL A 236 -0.38 11.84 -11.67
N LYS A 237 0.19 11.91 -12.87
CA LYS A 237 0.58 10.76 -13.71
C LYS A 237 -0.57 9.80 -14.02
N MET A 238 -1.80 10.29 -13.95
CA MET A 238 -3.03 9.50 -14.09
C MET A 238 -3.15 8.37 -13.04
N ASN A 239 -2.40 8.43 -11.94
CA ASN A 239 -2.33 7.36 -10.94
C ASN A 239 -3.67 7.05 -10.28
N THR A 240 -4.44 8.08 -9.90
CA THR A 240 -5.72 7.91 -9.19
C THR A 240 -6.90 8.07 -10.15
N LEU A 241 -6.80 8.93 -11.15
CA LEU A 241 -7.89 9.20 -12.09
C LEU A 241 -8.12 8.05 -13.07
N ARG A 242 -7.06 7.33 -13.48
CA ARG A 242 -7.17 6.26 -14.49
C ARG A 242 -8.15 5.15 -14.08
N PRO A 243 -8.03 4.50 -12.91
CA PRO A 243 -8.91 3.38 -12.59
C PRO A 243 -10.40 3.76 -12.52
N TRP A 244 -10.71 4.98 -12.05
CA TRP A 244 -12.08 5.49 -12.02
C TRP A 244 -12.65 5.72 -13.42
N LEU A 245 -11.86 6.31 -14.32
CA LEU A 245 -12.30 6.53 -15.70
C LEU A 245 -12.38 5.23 -16.49
N LEU A 246 -11.49 4.26 -16.25
CA LEU A 246 -11.55 2.93 -16.84
C LEU A 246 -12.87 2.22 -16.51
N GLY A 247 -13.39 2.41 -15.28
CA GLY A 247 -14.70 1.91 -14.86
C GLY A 247 -15.84 2.35 -15.78
N ALA A 248 -15.81 3.61 -16.25
CA ALA A 248 -16.79 4.13 -17.20
C ALA A 248 -16.78 3.44 -18.57
N PHE A 249 -15.70 2.71 -18.88
CA PHE A 249 -15.54 1.90 -20.08
C PHE A 249 -15.54 0.40 -19.74
N GLY A 250 -16.02 -0.01 -18.57
CA GLY A 250 -16.23 -1.43 -18.23
C GLY A 250 -14.94 -2.20 -17.96
N MET A 251 -13.92 -1.52 -17.45
CA MET A 251 -12.66 -2.12 -16.99
C MET A 251 -12.45 -1.78 -15.52
N LYS A 252 -12.09 -2.78 -14.71
CA LYS A 252 -11.86 -2.62 -13.27
C LYS A 252 -10.46 -2.12 -12.97
N GLU A 253 -9.48 -2.46 -13.81
CA GLU A 253 -8.09 -2.08 -13.61
C GLU A 253 -7.35 -1.96 -14.94
N TRP A 254 -6.24 -1.26 -14.93
CA TRP A 254 -5.42 -1.00 -16.11
C TRP A 254 -4.57 -2.17 -16.58
N GLU A 255 -4.14 -3.09 -15.70
CA GLU A 255 -3.32 -4.23 -16.12
C GLU A 255 -4.18 -5.49 -16.32
N ILE A 256 -4.15 -6.37 -15.33
CA ILE A 256 -4.86 -7.63 -15.31
C ILE A 256 -6.15 -7.44 -14.53
N GLU A 257 -7.24 -7.90 -15.13
CA GLU A 257 -8.53 -7.97 -14.48
C GLU A 257 -9.17 -9.32 -14.77
N GLU A 258 -10.07 -9.73 -13.87
CA GLU A 258 -10.97 -10.85 -14.09
C GLU A 258 -12.35 -10.37 -14.52
N VAL A 259 -12.92 -11.01 -15.54
CA VAL A 259 -14.28 -10.78 -16.02
C VAL A 259 -14.95 -12.13 -16.27
N ASP A 260 -16.02 -12.44 -15.53
CA ASP A 260 -16.79 -13.68 -15.66
C ASP A 260 -15.94 -14.97 -15.59
N GLY A 261 -14.97 -15.01 -14.69
CA GLY A 261 -14.03 -16.11 -14.50
C GLY A 261 -12.89 -16.16 -15.51
N LYS A 262 -12.78 -15.17 -16.40
CA LYS A 262 -11.70 -15.09 -17.40
C LYS A 262 -10.80 -13.90 -17.12
N VAL A 263 -9.51 -14.18 -17.07
CA VAL A 263 -8.48 -13.18 -16.91
C VAL A 263 -8.15 -12.57 -18.27
N ARG A 264 -8.04 -11.24 -18.31
CA ARG A 264 -7.63 -10.51 -19.53
C ARG A 264 -6.66 -9.38 -19.18
N TYR A 265 -5.95 -8.91 -20.20
CA TYR A 265 -5.14 -7.69 -20.13
C TYR A 265 -5.96 -6.52 -20.69
N ALA A 266 -6.35 -5.58 -19.83
CA ALA A 266 -7.25 -4.47 -20.20
C ALA A 266 -6.70 -3.59 -21.36
N PRO A 267 -5.40 -3.26 -21.45
CA PRO A 267 -4.87 -2.30 -22.43
C PRO A 267 -4.93 -2.74 -23.89
N ILE A 268 -5.32 -3.98 -24.20
CA ILE A 268 -5.49 -4.45 -25.58
C ILE A 268 -6.97 -4.64 -25.96
N THR A 269 -7.90 -4.27 -25.07
CA THR A 269 -9.34 -4.38 -25.33
C THR A 269 -9.85 -3.20 -26.16
N GLU A 270 -10.93 -3.41 -26.92
CA GLU A 270 -11.59 -2.31 -27.63
C GLU A 270 -12.17 -1.26 -26.65
N ASN A 271 -12.57 -1.67 -25.44
CA ASN A 271 -13.00 -0.75 -24.39
C ASN A 271 -11.87 0.22 -23.98
N TYR A 272 -10.62 -0.25 -23.93
CA TYR A 272 -9.47 0.62 -23.68
C TYR A 272 -9.22 1.62 -24.81
N LYS A 273 -9.45 1.22 -26.06
CA LYS A 273 -9.37 2.14 -27.20
C LYS A 273 -10.43 3.25 -27.13
N GLU A 274 -11.66 2.93 -26.72
CA GLU A 274 -12.71 3.93 -26.50
C GLU A 274 -12.36 4.87 -25.35
N TYR A 275 -11.79 4.35 -24.25
CA TYR A 275 -11.21 5.16 -23.17
C TYR A 275 -10.13 6.13 -23.69
N LEU A 276 -9.16 5.64 -24.46
CA LEU A 276 -8.10 6.48 -25.03
C LEU A 276 -8.68 7.53 -26.00
N THR A 277 -9.73 7.20 -26.74
CA THR A 277 -10.43 8.14 -27.63
C THR A 277 -11.08 9.26 -26.84
N PHE A 278 -11.76 8.93 -25.74
CA PHE A 278 -12.34 9.91 -24.84
C PHE A 278 -11.28 10.80 -24.19
N MET A 279 -10.22 10.20 -23.65
CA MET A 279 -9.12 10.95 -23.03
C MET A 279 -8.38 11.83 -24.04
N ASN A 280 -8.16 11.36 -25.27
CA ASN A 280 -7.61 12.17 -26.35
C ASN A 280 -8.50 13.39 -26.63
N LYS A 281 -9.83 13.20 -26.71
CA LYS A 281 -10.78 14.31 -26.88
C LYS A 281 -10.64 15.34 -25.76
N LEU A 282 -10.63 14.90 -24.50
CA LEU A 282 -10.46 15.81 -23.35
C LEU A 282 -9.15 16.59 -23.44
N TYR A 283 -8.04 15.95 -23.82
CA TYR A 283 -6.75 16.61 -23.96
C TYR A 283 -6.72 17.60 -25.13
N GLN A 284 -7.19 17.21 -26.32
CA GLN A 284 -7.19 18.09 -27.51
C GLN A 284 -8.06 19.33 -27.30
N GLU A 285 -9.16 19.19 -26.57
CA GLU A 285 -10.04 20.31 -26.21
C GLU A 285 -9.56 21.06 -24.95
N GLY A 286 -8.41 20.66 -24.38
CA GLY A 286 -7.77 21.26 -23.21
C GLY A 286 -8.66 21.25 -21.96
N LEU A 287 -9.41 20.17 -21.78
CA LEU A 287 -10.22 19.86 -20.59
C LEU A 287 -9.41 19.04 -19.58
N LEU A 288 -8.39 18.33 -20.05
CA LEU A 288 -7.40 17.63 -19.22
C LEU A 288 -6.16 18.51 -19.03
N ASP A 289 -5.64 18.55 -17.81
CA ASP A 289 -4.42 19.27 -17.46
C ASP A 289 -3.26 18.89 -18.39
N PRO A 290 -2.64 19.84 -19.11
CA PRO A 290 -1.53 19.55 -20.02
C PRO A 290 -0.30 18.95 -19.30
N GLU A 291 -0.18 19.13 -17.99
CA GLU A 291 0.92 18.60 -17.19
C GLU A 291 0.56 17.28 -16.48
N VAL A 292 -0.62 16.69 -16.74
CA VAL A 292 -1.13 15.49 -16.03
C VAL A 292 -0.13 14.33 -16.00
N PHE A 293 0.67 14.13 -17.05
CA PHE A 293 1.65 13.04 -17.14
C PHE A 293 3.02 13.36 -16.53
N SER A 294 3.28 14.60 -16.12
CA SER A 294 4.62 15.05 -15.68
C SER A 294 4.65 15.79 -14.35
N GLN A 295 3.53 16.33 -13.89
CA GLN A 295 3.50 17.12 -12.66
C GLN A 295 3.74 16.28 -11.40
N SER A 296 4.26 16.93 -10.36
CA SER A 296 4.35 16.38 -9.00
C SER A 296 3.09 16.69 -8.18
N ASP A 297 2.96 16.03 -7.02
CA ASP A 297 1.90 16.33 -6.06
C ASP A 297 1.96 17.79 -5.59
N GLU A 298 3.15 18.34 -5.33
CA GLU A 298 3.29 19.74 -4.91
C GLU A 298 2.82 20.72 -5.99
N GLN A 299 3.06 20.41 -7.27
CA GLN A 299 2.56 21.22 -8.39
C GLN A 299 1.03 21.15 -8.49
N LYS A 300 0.43 19.96 -8.29
CA LYS A 300 -1.02 19.81 -8.23
C LYS A 300 -1.61 20.57 -7.03
N THR A 301 -1.01 20.45 -5.85
CA THR A 301 -1.44 21.17 -4.63
C THR A 301 -1.40 22.68 -4.83
N ALA A 302 -0.34 23.23 -5.43
CA ALA A 302 -0.26 24.66 -5.71
C ALA A 302 -1.42 25.14 -6.61
N LYS A 303 -1.78 24.37 -7.65
CA LYS A 303 -2.95 24.68 -8.52
C LYS A 303 -4.27 24.64 -7.74
N GLY A 304 -4.41 23.71 -6.80
CA GLY A 304 -5.58 23.62 -5.91
C GLY A 304 -5.72 24.83 -4.99
N GLN A 305 -4.61 25.24 -4.38
CA GLN A 305 -4.54 26.43 -3.52
C GLN A 305 -4.85 27.73 -4.26
N ASP A 306 -4.48 27.82 -5.54
CA ASP A 306 -4.85 28.94 -6.40
C ASP A 306 -6.33 28.93 -6.86
N ASN A 307 -7.15 27.97 -6.39
CA ASN A 307 -8.54 27.76 -6.81
C ASN A 307 -8.70 27.60 -8.34
N ARG A 308 -7.83 26.78 -8.95
CA ARG A 308 -7.81 26.56 -10.40
C ARG A 308 -8.30 25.18 -10.82
N LEU A 309 -8.72 24.32 -9.90
CA LEU A 309 -9.08 22.93 -10.18
C LEU A 309 -10.60 22.71 -10.12
N GLY A 310 -11.17 22.13 -11.18
CA GLY A 310 -12.60 21.76 -11.24
C GLY A 310 -12.87 20.35 -10.75
N VAL A 311 -12.16 19.36 -11.28
CA VAL A 311 -12.23 17.94 -10.91
C VAL A 311 -10.83 17.43 -10.60
N PHE A 312 -10.63 16.87 -9.42
CA PHE A 312 -9.30 16.54 -8.92
C PHE A 312 -9.30 15.31 -8.00
N THR A 313 -8.13 14.68 -7.87
CA THR A 313 -7.91 13.50 -7.03
C THR A 313 -7.27 13.89 -5.70
N SER A 314 -7.85 13.43 -4.58
CA SER A 314 -7.29 13.61 -3.25
C SER A 314 -7.92 12.59 -2.29
N TRP A 315 -7.24 12.23 -1.21
CA TRP A 315 -7.85 11.39 -0.16
C TRP A 315 -9.09 12.09 0.43
N TYR A 316 -8.92 13.34 0.85
CA TYR A 316 -10.02 14.24 1.18
C TYR A 316 -9.89 15.53 0.37
N SER A 317 -11.02 16.13 -0.02
CA SER A 317 -11.05 17.34 -0.86
C SER A 317 -10.24 18.49 -0.25
N TYR A 318 -10.39 18.72 1.06
CA TYR A 318 -9.67 19.78 1.81
C TYR A 318 -8.15 19.63 1.83
N MET A 319 -7.58 18.47 1.49
CA MET A 319 -6.12 18.31 1.48
C MET A 319 -5.47 19.01 0.28
N LEU A 320 -6.23 19.34 -0.77
CA LEU A 320 -5.76 20.06 -1.94
C LEU A 320 -6.31 21.49 -2.06
N THR A 321 -7.42 21.78 -1.38
CA THR A 321 -8.00 23.13 -1.31
C THR A 321 -7.53 23.84 -0.04
N GLU A 322 -7.68 25.16 0.05
CA GLU A 322 -7.44 25.89 1.31
C GLU A 322 -8.66 25.84 2.26
N GLU A 323 -9.60 24.93 2.01
CA GLU A 323 -10.85 24.82 2.76
C GLU A 323 -10.65 24.13 4.11
N SER A 324 -11.53 24.44 5.06
CA SER A 324 -11.62 23.66 6.29
C SER A 324 -12.32 22.33 6.04
N GLU A 325 -12.15 21.35 6.94
CA GLU A 325 -12.89 20.10 6.90
C GLU A 325 -14.41 20.32 6.95
N GLU A 326 -14.87 21.35 7.68
CA GLU A 326 -16.29 21.72 7.78
C GLU A 326 -16.85 22.23 6.43
N ASP A 327 -16.08 23.00 5.69
CA ASP A 327 -16.50 23.54 4.38
C ASP A 327 -16.40 22.48 3.26
N ALA A 328 -15.52 21.49 3.42
CA ALA A 328 -15.23 20.48 2.43
C ALA A 328 -16.40 19.54 2.11
N VAL A 329 -17.45 19.54 2.94
CA VAL A 329 -18.72 18.83 2.69
C VAL A 329 -19.46 19.35 1.45
N ASP A 330 -19.14 20.56 0.99
CA ASP A 330 -19.71 21.13 -0.24
C ASP A 330 -19.05 20.57 -1.51
N ASN A 331 -17.96 19.80 -1.41
CA ASN A 331 -17.29 19.16 -2.54
C ASN A 331 -17.81 17.74 -2.74
N PRO A 332 -18.78 17.48 -3.64
CA PRO A 332 -19.29 16.15 -3.84
C PRO A 332 -18.24 15.24 -4.47
N MET A 333 -18.22 13.99 -4.03
CA MET A 333 -17.45 12.92 -4.64
C MET A 333 -17.97 12.61 -6.04
N TYR A 334 -17.06 12.19 -6.89
CA TYR A 334 -17.32 11.66 -8.21
C TYR A 334 -18.25 10.46 -8.19
N PHE A 335 -19.23 10.46 -9.10
CA PHE A 335 -20.09 9.30 -9.35
C PHE A 335 -19.48 8.44 -10.48
N PRO A 336 -19.36 7.11 -10.34
CA PRO A 336 -18.87 6.23 -11.39
C PRO A 336 -19.67 6.42 -12.68
N LEU A 337 -19.02 6.92 -13.73
CA LEU A 337 -19.73 7.23 -14.97
C LEU A 337 -20.08 5.96 -15.75
N THR A 338 -21.01 6.11 -16.67
CA THR A 338 -21.35 5.13 -17.71
C THR A 338 -20.97 5.67 -19.09
N SER A 339 -20.87 4.78 -20.07
CA SER A 339 -20.63 5.12 -21.47
C SER A 339 -21.45 4.25 -22.40
N SER A 340 -21.35 4.51 -23.71
CA SER A 340 -22.00 3.68 -24.73
C SER A 340 -21.50 2.24 -24.78
N VAL A 341 -20.30 1.96 -24.25
CA VAL A 341 -19.69 0.62 -24.20
C VAL A 341 -19.74 -0.04 -22.81
N SER A 342 -20.13 0.72 -21.78
CA SER A 342 -20.39 0.22 -20.43
C SER A 342 -21.60 0.96 -19.84
N PRO A 343 -22.82 0.41 -20.01
CA PRO A 343 -24.04 1.06 -19.57
C PRO A 343 -24.29 0.98 -18.06
N GLU A 344 -23.56 0.11 -17.35
CA GLU A 344 -23.64 -0.04 -15.90
C GLU A 344 -22.44 0.66 -15.24
N PRO A 345 -22.65 1.39 -14.12
CA PRO A 345 -21.55 2.00 -13.39
C PRO A 345 -20.65 0.93 -12.78
N LEU A 346 -19.35 1.19 -12.80
CA LEU A 346 -18.33 0.28 -12.29
C LEU A 346 -17.17 1.09 -11.71
N ILE A 347 -16.61 0.61 -10.60
CA ILE A 347 -15.40 1.17 -10.03
C ILE A 347 -14.54 0.07 -9.39
N PRO A 348 -13.20 0.15 -9.44
CA PRO A 348 -12.36 -0.73 -8.65
C PRO A 348 -12.62 -0.60 -7.15
N ARG A 349 -12.70 -1.74 -6.48
CA ARG A 349 -12.72 -1.85 -5.02
C ARG A 349 -11.34 -2.23 -4.49
N ASN A 350 -10.89 -1.55 -3.43
CA ASN A 350 -9.83 -2.07 -2.58
C ASN A 350 -10.34 -3.35 -1.88
N PRO A 351 -9.61 -4.48 -1.92
CA PRO A 351 -10.01 -5.68 -1.17
C PRO A 351 -10.00 -5.47 0.35
N ALA A 352 -9.54 -4.31 0.83
CA ALA A 352 -9.33 -3.96 2.22
C ALA A 352 -8.32 -4.89 2.92
N ILE A 353 -7.38 -5.42 2.14
CA ILE A 353 -6.35 -6.37 2.58
C ILE A 353 -5.01 -5.94 1.97
N LEU A 354 -4.03 -5.68 2.81
CA LEU A 354 -2.67 -5.32 2.42
C LEU A 354 -1.71 -6.38 2.96
N ARG A 355 -1.08 -7.15 2.06
CA ARG A 355 -0.16 -8.25 2.42
C ARG A 355 1.23 -7.74 2.79
N GLY A 356 2.06 -8.61 3.37
CA GLY A 356 3.48 -8.33 3.61
C GLY A 356 3.76 -7.37 4.77
N THR A 357 2.83 -7.15 5.70
CA THR A 357 2.97 -6.10 6.73
C THR A 357 3.66 -6.58 8.01
N PHE A 358 3.74 -7.89 8.26
CA PHE A 358 4.45 -8.42 9.43
C PHE A 358 4.93 -9.85 9.21
N SER A 359 6.23 -10.09 9.38
CA SER A 359 6.81 -11.44 9.36
C SER A 359 7.76 -11.65 10.53
N ILE A 360 7.80 -12.90 11.00
CA ILE A 360 8.78 -13.39 11.98
C ILE A 360 9.85 -14.17 11.24
N THR A 361 11.12 -13.87 11.53
CA THR A 361 12.25 -14.56 10.89
C THR A 361 12.76 -15.71 11.76
N SER A 362 13.53 -16.62 11.16
CA SER A 362 14.21 -17.71 11.87
C SER A 362 15.25 -17.25 12.90
N ASN A 363 15.62 -15.97 12.89
CA ASN A 363 16.53 -15.39 13.90
C ASN A 363 15.82 -15.10 15.22
N ASN A 364 14.49 -14.97 15.20
CA ASN A 364 13.70 -14.65 16.37
C ASN A 364 13.72 -15.80 17.39
N ALA A 365 14.31 -15.53 18.56
CA ALA A 365 14.42 -16.51 19.65
C ALA A 365 13.14 -16.65 20.50
N TYR A 366 12.13 -15.80 20.28
CA TYR A 366 10.88 -15.73 21.04
C TYR A 366 9.65 -15.52 20.12
N PRO A 367 9.40 -16.43 19.15
CA PRO A 367 8.33 -16.26 18.17
C PRO A 367 6.93 -16.24 18.80
N GLU A 368 6.69 -16.95 19.89
CA GLU A 368 5.40 -16.98 20.58
C GLU A 368 5.10 -15.64 21.27
N ALA A 369 6.11 -15.04 21.92
CA ALA A 369 6.00 -13.71 22.52
C ALA A 369 5.81 -12.63 21.44
N THR A 370 6.49 -12.78 20.30
CA THR A 370 6.34 -11.90 19.13
C THR A 370 4.94 -11.98 18.54
N MET A 371 4.35 -13.18 18.46
CA MET A 371 2.97 -13.37 18.01
C MET A 371 1.96 -12.72 18.98
N ARG A 372 2.14 -12.92 20.30
CA ARG A 372 1.34 -12.19 21.32
C ARG A 372 1.43 -10.67 21.17
N TRP A 373 2.63 -10.16 20.86
CA TRP A 373 2.89 -8.73 20.70
C TRP A 373 2.12 -8.16 19.50
N ILE A 374 2.13 -8.83 18.35
CA ILE A 374 1.43 -8.31 17.18
C ILE A 374 -0.09 -8.49 17.26
N ASP A 375 -0.57 -9.56 17.89
CA ASP A 375 -2.01 -9.87 18.00
C ASP A 375 -2.82 -8.73 18.64
N TYR A 376 -2.23 -7.97 19.57
CA TYR A 376 -2.90 -6.85 20.22
C TYR A 376 -3.44 -5.82 19.21
N PHE A 377 -2.68 -5.50 18.16
CA PHE A 377 -3.08 -4.52 17.14
C PHE A 377 -4.20 -5.01 16.21
N TYR A 378 -4.59 -6.29 16.32
CA TYR A 378 -5.78 -6.84 15.65
C TYR A 378 -7.02 -6.84 16.55
N SER A 379 -6.90 -6.34 17.79
CA SER A 379 -8.04 -5.98 18.62
C SER A 379 -8.44 -4.52 18.38
N LYS A 380 -9.68 -4.16 18.69
CA LYS A 380 -10.15 -2.76 18.63
C LYS A 380 -9.30 -1.84 19.52
N GLU A 381 -9.07 -2.24 20.77
CA GLU A 381 -8.27 -1.48 21.73
C GLU A 381 -6.83 -1.29 21.24
N GLY A 382 -6.20 -2.35 20.72
CA GLY A 382 -4.83 -2.26 20.25
C GLY A 382 -4.69 -1.51 18.94
N PHE A 383 -5.65 -1.59 18.02
CA PHE A 383 -5.67 -0.71 16.85
C PHE A 383 -5.83 0.75 17.26
N GLU A 384 -6.73 1.06 18.18
CA GLU A 384 -6.89 2.41 18.70
C GLU A 384 -5.59 2.91 19.35
N PHE A 385 -4.97 2.11 20.21
CA PHE A 385 -3.69 2.44 20.83
C PHE A 385 -2.58 2.65 19.79
N LEU A 386 -2.54 1.83 18.73
CA LEU A 386 -1.63 2.01 17.62
C LEU A 386 -1.93 3.29 16.84
N ASN A 387 -3.20 3.59 16.55
CA ASN A 387 -3.61 4.71 15.74
C ASN A 387 -3.47 6.03 16.49
N GLU A 388 -4.11 6.19 17.64
CA GLU A 388 -4.20 7.47 18.39
C GLU A 388 -3.07 7.64 19.42
N GLY A 389 -2.33 6.56 19.71
CA GLY A 389 -1.31 6.56 20.75
C GLY A 389 -1.87 6.62 22.18
N PRO A 390 -1.00 6.73 23.19
CA PRO A 390 -1.42 6.81 24.58
C PRO A 390 -2.20 8.09 24.87
N GLU A 391 -3.07 8.03 25.88
CA GLU A 391 -3.84 9.17 26.36
C GLU A 391 -2.95 10.37 26.74
N GLY A 392 -3.44 11.59 26.48
CA GLY A 392 -2.76 12.85 26.80
C GLY A 392 -1.94 13.43 25.65
N TYR A 393 -1.90 12.76 24.49
CA TYR A 393 -1.26 13.27 23.28
C TYR A 393 -2.27 13.80 22.27
N LEU A 394 -3.07 12.90 21.69
CA LEU A 394 -4.07 13.23 20.67
C LEU A 394 -5.50 13.24 21.20
N TRP A 395 -5.71 12.58 22.34
CA TRP A 395 -7.01 12.39 22.94
C TRP A 395 -6.93 12.31 24.48
N GLU A 396 -8.06 12.56 25.14
CA GLU A 396 -8.29 12.34 26.57
C GLU A 396 -9.64 11.63 26.78
N GLU A 397 -9.75 10.78 27.81
CA GLU A 397 -11.04 10.23 28.24
C GLU A 397 -11.78 11.27 29.09
N THR A 398 -13.04 11.51 28.78
CA THR A 398 -13.90 12.43 29.53
C THR A 398 -14.55 11.74 30.74
N GLU A 399 -15.14 12.53 31.64
CA GLU A 399 -15.83 11.98 32.83
C GLU A 399 -17.02 11.06 32.49
N ASP A 400 -17.60 11.15 31.29
CA ASP A 400 -18.69 10.30 30.81
C ASP A 400 -18.22 9.08 30.00
N GLY A 401 -16.91 8.85 29.92
CA GLY A 401 -16.31 7.71 29.22
C GLY A 401 -16.26 7.85 27.70
N THR A 402 -16.46 9.07 27.19
CA THR A 402 -16.23 9.40 25.77
C THR A 402 -14.79 9.84 25.55
N LYS A 403 -14.34 9.82 24.30
CA LYS A 403 -12.99 10.24 23.92
C LYS A 403 -13.06 11.55 23.17
N LYS A 404 -12.27 12.51 23.65
CA LYS A 404 -12.22 13.85 23.11
C LYS A 404 -10.85 14.12 22.52
N ASP A 405 -10.84 14.72 21.33
CA ASP A 405 -9.61 15.15 20.69
C ASP A 405 -8.97 16.34 21.42
N LEU A 406 -7.65 16.29 21.56
CA LEU A 406 -6.83 17.35 22.11
C LEU A 406 -6.31 18.29 21.02
N GLU A 407 -6.08 19.54 21.39
CA GLU A 407 -5.39 20.50 20.53
C GLU A 407 -3.94 20.05 20.28
N ILE A 408 -3.51 20.13 19.03
CA ILE A 408 -2.14 19.78 18.67
C ILE A 408 -1.17 20.92 19.04
N PRO A 409 0.10 20.62 19.38
CA PRO A 409 1.08 21.66 19.64
C PRO A 409 1.28 22.56 18.42
N ALA A 410 1.38 23.87 18.65
CA ALA A 410 1.53 24.89 17.59
C ALA A 410 2.79 24.73 16.70
N SER A 411 3.73 23.84 17.06
CA SER A 411 4.87 23.47 16.23
C SER A 411 4.51 22.56 15.05
N TYR A 412 3.34 21.93 15.07
CA TYR A 412 2.85 21.05 14.02
C TYR A 412 1.77 21.75 13.19
N LYS A 413 1.77 21.50 11.88
CA LYS A 413 0.79 22.11 10.96
C LYS A 413 -0.53 21.37 10.97
N THR A 414 -0.47 20.05 11.05
CA THR A 414 -1.63 19.16 10.99
C THR A 414 -1.61 18.15 12.12
N ARG A 415 -2.79 17.58 12.42
CA ARG A 415 -2.91 16.47 13.37
C ARG A 415 -2.13 15.25 12.93
N GLU A 416 -2.13 14.98 11.62
CA GLU A 416 -1.36 13.91 10.97
C GLU A 416 0.14 14.04 11.27
N ASP A 417 0.72 15.24 11.10
CA ASP A 417 2.14 15.48 11.39
C ASP A 417 2.49 15.20 12.86
N TYR A 418 1.63 15.62 13.79
CA TYR A 418 1.86 15.37 15.21
C TYR A 418 1.75 13.87 15.53
N ARG A 419 0.75 13.18 14.98
CA ARG A 419 0.58 11.72 15.13
C ARG A 419 1.80 10.95 14.61
N GLY A 420 2.43 11.42 13.54
CA GLY A 420 3.69 10.86 13.01
C GLY A 420 4.89 10.94 13.95
N THR A 421 4.79 11.66 15.07
CA THR A 421 5.79 11.65 16.16
C THR A 421 5.43 10.74 17.33
N ILE A 422 4.19 10.24 17.35
CA ILE A 422 3.60 9.51 18.47
C ILE A 422 3.62 8.00 18.25
N THR A 423 3.29 7.58 17.02
CA THR A 423 3.07 6.17 16.65
C THR A 423 3.81 5.79 15.35
N PRO A 424 4.20 4.51 15.19
CA PRO A 424 4.72 4.01 13.92
C PRO A 424 3.67 3.93 12.79
N ASP A 425 2.35 4.03 13.06
CA ASP A 425 1.30 3.98 12.04
C ASP A 425 1.15 5.31 11.26
N PHE A 426 2.24 5.69 10.58
CA PHE A 426 2.38 6.93 9.84
C PHE A 426 3.18 6.73 8.54
N GLY A 427 2.53 6.96 7.41
CA GLY A 427 3.14 6.82 6.07
C GLY A 427 3.54 5.38 5.70
N ILE A 428 3.15 4.39 6.50
CA ILE A 428 3.41 2.97 6.27
C ILE A 428 2.14 2.15 6.48
N ASN A 429 2.10 0.93 5.96
CA ASN A 429 1.02 -0.01 6.20
C ASN A 429 1.32 -0.85 7.45
N ALA A 430 1.11 -0.28 8.65
CA ALA A 430 1.32 -1.02 9.88
C ALA A 430 0.37 -2.23 9.98
N PRO A 431 0.83 -3.41 10.43
CA PRO A 431 -0.01 -4.59 10.63
C PRO A 431 -1.04 -4.35 11.74
N ALA A 432 -2.32 -4.34 11.38
CA ALA A 432 -3.45 -4.15 12.29
C ALA A 432 -4.77 -4.56 11.61
N LEU A 433 -5.82 -4.69 12.42
CA LEU A 433 -7.21 -4.62 11.96
C LEU A 433 -7.70 -3.19 12.23
N THR A 434 -7.84 -2.37 11.19
CA THR A 434 -8.37 -1.01 11.36
C THR A 434 -9.86 -1.06 11.66
N GLY A 435 -10.37 -0.01 12.29
CA GLY A 435 -11.80 0.13 12.54
C GLY A 435 -12.13 1.47 13.21
N PRO A 436 -13.41 1.70 13.50
CA PRO A 436 -13.83 2.91 14.22
C PRO A 436 -13.26 2.93 15.63
N ILE A 437 -12.97 4.13 16.13
CA ILE A 437 -12.49 4.36 17.50
C ILE A 437 -13.69 4.39 18.45
N GLU A 438 -13.75 3.45 19.40
CA GLU A 438 -14.89 3.37 20.32
C GLU A 438 -14.94 4.57 21.28
N GLY A 439 -16.12 5.18 21.40
CA GLY A 439 -16.36 6.33 22.29
C GLY A 439 -15.97 7.68 21.70
N LYS A 440 -15.49 7.73 20.45
CA LYS A 440 -15.19 8.98 19.73
C LYS A 440 -16.37 9.38 18.83
N GLU A 441 -16.79 10.64 18.92
CA GLU A 441 -17.80 11.18 18.00
C GLU A 441 -17.17 11.43 16.63
N ILE A 442 -17.89 11.06 15.56
CA ILE A 442 -17.47 11.34 14.18
C ILE A 442 -17.92 12.74 13.74
N THR A 443 -17.09 13.41 12.93
CA THR A 443 -17.34 14.76 12.42
C THR A 443 -18.47 14.77 11.38
N GLU A 444 -19.01 15.95 11.07
CA GLU A 444 -19.98 16.07 9.95
C GLU A 444 -19.34 15.72 8.60
N PHE A 445 -18.04 15.98 8.44
CA PHE A 445 -17.29 15.58 7.27
C PHE A 445 -17.15 14.06 7.18
N GLU A 446 -16.83 13.37 8.28
CA GLU A 446 -16.78 11.90 8.31
C GLU A 446 -18.14 11.28 7.95
N LYS A 447 -19.25 11.83 8.47
CA LYS A 447 -20.61 11.41 8.08
C LYS A 447 -20.89 11.65 6.59
N PHE A 448 -20.41 12.78 6.05
CA PHE A 448 -20.51 13.08 4.63
C PHE A 448 -19.72 12.06 3.80
N ILE A 449 -18.50 11.71 4.20
CA ILE A 449 -17.66 10.68 3.57
C ILE A 449 -18.33 9.30 3.59
N GLU A 450 -18.90 8.91 4.74
CA GLU A 450 -19.66 7.66 4.88
C GLU A 450 -20.80 7.62 3.86
N LYS A 451 -21.63 8.67 3.83
CA LYS A 451 -22.76 8.77 2.89
C LYS A 451 -22.31 8.72 1.43
N GLU A 452 -21.31 9.51 1.05
CA GLU A 452 -20.82 9.57 -0.33
C GLU A 452 -20.26 8.21 -0.77
N THR A 453 -19.56 7.51 0.11
CA THR A 453 -19.04 6.17 -0.17
C THR A 453 -20.19 5.15 -0.32
N GLU A 454 -21.14 5.15 0.61
CA GLU A 454 -22.31 4.25 0.58
C GLU A 454 -23.17 4.45 -0.68
N GLU A 455 -23.32 5.69 -1.15
CA GLU A 455 -24.18 6.01 -2.29
C GLU A 455 -23.45 5.88 -3.64
N LYS A 456 -22.15 6.20 -3.70
CA LYS A 456 -21.42 6.37 -4.98
C LYS A 456 -20.33 5.32 -5.22
N ILE A 457 -19.87 4.60 -4.20
CA ILE A 457 -18.81 3.60 -4.36
C ILE A 457 -19.35 2.20 -4.09
N GLU A 458 -19.83 1.93 -2.87
CA GLU A 458 -20.21 0.58 -2.44
C GLU A 458 -21.12 -0.19 -3.40
N PRO A 459 -22.14 0.44 -4.05
CA PRO A 459 -23.05 -0.28 -4.95
C PRO A 459 -22.41 -0.75 -6.26
N TYR A 460 -21.27 -0.17 -6.64
CA TYR A 460 -20.63 -0.35 -7.97
C TYR A 460 -19.20 -0.88 -7.88
N ALA A 461 -18.68 -1.04 -6.65
CA ALA A 461 -17.28 -1.37 -6.42
C ALA A 461 -17.02 -2.87 -6.54
N GLU A 462 -16.13 -3.24 -7.45
CA GLU A 462 -15.70 -4.63 -7.66
C GLU A 462 -14.19 -4.79 -7.50
N VAL A 463 -13.77 -5.87 -6.84
CA VAL A 463 -12.34 -6.22 -6.78
C VAL A 463 -11.85 -6.56 -8.19
N PRO A 464 -10.84 -5.87 -8.74
CA PRO A 464 -10.43 -6.08 -10.12
C PRO A 464 -9.84 -7.48 -10.39
N PHE A 465 -8.97 -7.91 -9.48
CA PHE A 465 -8.30 -9.21 -9.52
C PHE A 465 -7.96 -9.64 -8.08
N PRO A 466 -8.20 -10.89 -7.68
CA PRO A 466 -7.93 -11.31 -6.31
C PRO A 466 -6.43 -11.32 -5.99
N LEU A 467 -6.11 -11.25 -4.70
CA LEU A 467 -4.74 -11.39 -4.20
C LEU A 467 -4.29 -12.85 -4.32
N VAL A 468 -3.57 -13.17 -5.39
CA VAL A 468 -3.05 -14.52 -5.67
C VAL A 468 -1.58 -14.65 -5.29
N TYR A 469 -1.13 -15.91 -5.16
CA TYR A 469 0.29 -16.28 -5.17
C TYR A 469 0.63 -16.97 -6.48
N LEU A 470 1.80 -16.62 -7.02
CA LEU A 470 2.42 -17.28 -8.16
C LEU A 470 3.44 -18.30 -7.67
N THR A 471 3.62 -19.38 -8.43
CA THR A 471 4.79 -20.26 -8.28
C THR A 471 6.07 -19.50 -8.61
N LYS A 472 7.23 -20.01 -8.20
CA LYS A 472 8.52 -19.38 -8.51
C LYS A 472 8.76 -19.24 -10.02
N GLU A 473 8.40 -20.26 -10.78
CA GLU A 473 8.52 -20.27 -12.24
C GLU A 473 7.60 -19.24 -12.90
N GLU A 474 6.35 -19.15 -12.45
CA GLU A 474 5.37 -18.15 -12.92
C GLU A 474 5.82 -16.73 -12.56
N GLN A 475 6.22 -16.49 -11.32
CA GLN A 475 6.69 -15.19 -10.85
C GLN A 475 7.91 -14.71 -11.64
N LYS A 476 8.85 -15.61 -11.95
CA LYS A 476 10.00 -15.28 -12.78
C LYS A 476 9.58 -14.82 -14.17
N LYS A 477 8.70 -15.57 -14.84
CA LYS A 477 8.19 -15.21 -16.17
C LYS A 477 7.42 -13.89 -16.16
N VAL A 478 6.58 -13.67 -15.15
CA VAL A 478 5.87 -12.41 -14.95
C VAL A 478 6.86 -11.25 -14.82
N ASN A 479 7.93 -11.40 -14.03
CA ASN A 479 8.95 -10.35 -13.88
C ASN A 479 9.73 -10.09 -15.18
N ASP A 480 10.05 -11.13 -15.94
CA ASP A 480 10.76 -11.01 -17.22
C ASP A 480 9.92 -10.26 -18.27
N ILE A 481 8.58 -10.38 -18.22
CA ILE A 481 7.66 -9.73 -19.17
C ILE A 481 7.23 -8.33 -18.70
N LYS A 482 6.88 -8.19 -17.42
CA LYS A 482 6.13 -7.05 -16.89
C LYS A 482 6.83 -5.71 -17.12
N VAL A 483 8.14 -5.61 -16.89
CA VAL A 483 8.85 -4.32 -16.89
C VAL A 483 8.78 -3.62 -18.24
N ASP A 484 9.09 -4.35 -19.32
CA ASP A 484 9.05 -3.79 -20.67
C ASP A 484 7.62 -3.53 -21.11
N LEU A 485 6.70 -4.46 -20.80
CA LEU A 485 5.27 -4.34 -21.11
C LEU A 485 4.65 -3.09 -20.49
N GLN A 486 4.81 -2.91 -19.17
CA GLN A 486 4.28 -1.77 -18.43
C GLN A 486 4.87 -0.46 -18.96
N SER A 487 6.19 -0.40 -19.16
CA SER A 487 6.86 0.79 -19.70
C SER A 487 6.36 1.16 -21.09
N TYR A 488 6.10 0.17 -21.95
CA TYR A 488 5.57 0.40 -23.30
C TYR A 488 4.13 0.94 -23.23
N VAL A 489 3.27 0.33 -22.42
CA VAL A 489 1.86 0.73 -22.30
C VAL A 489 1.73 2.13 -21.70
N GLU A 490 2.46 2.46 -20.62
CA GLU A 490 2.50 3.80 -20.03
C GLU A 490 2.88 4.88 -21.06
N GLN A 491 3.94 4.62 -21.84
CA GLN A 491 4.37 5.58 -22.87
C GLN A 491 3.37 5.73 -24.00
N MET A 492 2.72 4.64 -24.40
CA MET A 492 1.76 4.66 -25.50
C MET A 492 0.44 5.30 -25.08
N GLU A 493 -0.04 5.07 -23.85
CA GLU A 493 -1.19 5.80 -23.29
C GLU A 493 -0.97 7.31 -23.37
N ALA A 494 0.16 7.79 -22.82
CA ALA A 494 0.48 9.22 -22.88
C ALA A 494 0.53 9.75 -24.32
N LYS A 495 1.11 8.99 -25.26
CA LYS A 495 1.17 9.40 -26.68
C LYS A 495 -0.19 9.40 -27.36
N PHE A 496 -1.06 8.43 -27.09
CA PHE A 496 -2.42 8.39 -27.65
C PHE A 496 -3.26 9.53 -27.09
N VAL A 497 -3.24 9.75 -25.76
CA VAL A 497 -3.98 10.84 -25.11
C VAL A 497 -3.51 12.20 -25.62
N THR A 498 -2.20 12.44 -25.70
CA THR A 498 -1.65 13.72 -26.19
C THR A 498 -1.76 13.89 -27.71
N GLY A 499 -2.09 12.84 -28.45
CA GLY A 499 -2.17 12.84 -29.92
C GLY A 499 -0.81 12.75 -30.63
N VAL A 500 0.28 12.54 -29.89
CA VAL A 500 1.62 12.27 -30.46
C VAL A 500 1.61 10.98 -31.28
N GLU A 501 0.90 9.96 -30.81
CA GLU A 501 0.60 8.76 -31.59
C GLU A 501 -0.88 8.81 -32.03
N PRO A 502 -1.18 8.74 -33.34
CA PRO A 502 -2.55 8.68 -33.80
C PRO A 502 -3.23 7.37 -33.39
N LEU A 503 -4.46 7.42 -32.88
CA LEU A 503 -5.28 6.23 -32.58
C LEU A 503 -5.52 5.30 -33.78
N ALA A 504 -5.34 5.79 -35.02
CA ALA A 504 -5.33 4.96 -36.21
C ALA A 504 -4.23 3.87 -36.21
N ASN A 505 -3.20 4.01 -35.37
CA ASN A 505 -2.14 3.03 -35.17
C ASN A 505 -2.43 2.03 -34.03
N TRP A 506 -3.68 1.96 -33.55
CA TRP A 506 -4.12 1.00 -32.53
C TRP A 506 -3.71 -0.43 -32.83
N ASP A 507 -3.96 -0.93 -34.04
CA ASP A 507 -3.64 -2.32 -34.39
C ASP A 507 -2.13 -2.60 -34.27
N LYS A 508 -1.29 -1.62 -34.60
CA LYS A 508 0.17 -1.74 -34.44
C LYS A 508 0.57 -1.82 -32.96
N TYR A 509 -0.09 -1.04 -32.11
CA TYR A 509 0.11 -1.08 -30.66
C TYR A 509 -0.28 -2.45 -30.07
N VAL A 510 -1.47 -2.96 -30.41
CA VAL A 510 -1.93 -4.30 -29.99
C VAL A 510 -0.95 -5.39 -30.46
N ASN A 511 -0.58 -5.40 -31.75
CA ASN A 511 0.41 -6.34 -32.28
C ASN A 511 1.76 -6.25 -31.55
N THR A 512 2.15 -5.06 -31.08
CA THR A 512 3.41 -4.90 -30.33
C THR A 512 3.30 -5.60 -28.98
N ILE A 513 2.20 -5.40 -28.24
CA ILE A 513 1.94 -6.07 -26.96
C ILE A 513 1.83 -7.58 -27.12
N GLU A 514 1.17 -8.07 -28.18
CA GLU A 514 1.10 -9.50 -28.49
C GLU A 514 2.49 -10.11 -28.67
N ASN A 515 3.42 -9.39 -29.31
CA ASN A 515 4.81 -9.80 -29.45
C ASN A 515 5.64 -9.67 -28.16
N MET A 516 5.12 -9.01 -27.12
CA MET A 516 5.71 -8.91 -25.79
C MET A 516 5.22 -10.02 -24.85
N GLN A 517 4.81 -11.17 -25.42
CA GLN A 517 4.42 -12.37 -24.68
C GLN A 517 3.20 -12.18 -23.76
N ILE A 518 2.28 -11.28 -24.13
CA ILE A 518 1.09 -11.00 -23.32
C ILE A 518 0.20 -12.23 -23.10
N GLU A 519 0.13 -13.15 -24.08
CA GLU A 519 -0.65 -14.38 -23.94
C GLU A 519 -0.11 -15.25 -22.80
N GLU A 520 1.22 -15.39 -22.69
CA GLU A 520 1.86 -16.13 -21.60
C GLU A 520 1.61 -15.42 -20.26
N TYR A 521 1.71 -14.09 -20.24
CA TYR A 521 1.43 -13.28 -19.05
C TYR A 521 -0.02 -13.48 -18.57
N VAL A 522 -1.01 -13.41 -19.46
CA VAL A 522 -2.43 -13.61 -19.12
C VAL A 522 -2.70 -15.05 -18.66
N ASN A 523 -2.13 -16.06 -19.33
CA ASN A 523 -2.32 -17.46 -18.96
C ASN A 523 -1.78 -17.76 -17.55
N ILE A 524 -0.62 -17.20 -17.18
CA ILE A 524 -0.09 -17.34 -15.81
C ILE A 524 -1.08 -16.79 -14.77
N HIS A 525 -1.66 -15.63 -15.03
CA HIS A 525 -2.63 -15.04 -14.12
C HIS A 525 -3.96 -15.81 -14.10
N GLN A 526 -4.38 -16.38 -15.24
CA GLN A 526 -5.53 -17.30 -15.28
C GLN A 526 -5.29 -18.54 -14.42
N ASP A 527 -4.14 -19.21 -14.58
CA ASP A 527 -3.79 -20.39 -13.78
C ASP A 527 -3.76 -20.06 -12.28
N ALA A 528 -3.24 -18.89 -11.92
CA ALA A 528 -3.21 -18.42 -10.54
C ALA A 528 -4.61 -18.10 -9.99
N TYR A 529 -5.47 -17.48 -10.80
CA TYR A 529 -6.87 -17.23 -10.45
C TYR A 529 -7.64 -18.54 -10.26
N ASP A 530 -7.46 -19.52 -11.14
CA ASP A 530 -8.13 -20.81 -11.06
C ASP A 530 -7.72 -21.57 -9.79
N ARG A 531 -6.42 -21.59 -9.45
CA ARG A 531 -5.94 -22.14 -8.16
C ARG A 531 -6.56 -21.42 -6.97
N TRP A 532 -6.56 -20.09 -6.99
CA TRP A 532 -7.17 -19.30 -5.92
C TRP A 532 -8.67 -19.60 -5.80
N LYS A 533 -9.39 -19.77 -6.91
CA LYS A 533 -10.83 -20.06 -6.88
C LYS A 533 -11.14 -21.43 -6.26
N GLU A 534 -10.25 -22.40 -6.45
CA GLU A 534 -10.39 -23.78 -5.93
C GLU A 534 -9.96 -23.94 -4.45
N SER A 535 -9.09 -23.06 -3.93
CA SER A 535 -8.52 -23.14 -2.58
C SER A 535 -9.47 -22.75 -1.44
#